data_AF-F9UL50-F1
#
_entry.id   AF-F9UL50-F1
#
_cell.length_a   1.000
_cell.length_b   1.000
_cell.length_c   1.000
_cell.angle_alpha   90.00
_cell.angle_beta   90.00
_cell.angle_gamma   90.00
#
_symmetry.space_group_name_H-M   'P 1'
#
loop_
_entity.id
_entity.type
_entity.pdbx_description
1 polymer ?
#
loop_
_entity_poly.entity_id
_entity_poly.type
_entity_poly.pdbx_seq_one_letter_code
_entity_poly.pdbx_strand_id
1 'polypeptide(L)'
;MKWRGYLTPVTENYLHAYGVGYISYVLARKFHVDSVKAFVTGTLHDLGGAVPADERVTVAESIGISLNDEEREVPLLVHAKLGKYFAQTLFDITDEDMLNAILFHTTCIDRASDLVKIVFLADKIRWDRNGTPPYLDGLLAALEISLDDGCSYFLKWLWNSDLYIVHPYLSRSYGAYVRQQQYNPISLQDFSVLQGNLNENLVKKYYLHDIYQEFHRTFYHAHLASVLASKHSVNTEEAYVTSALVNMTNTIKDDELETIASVLNLNVQVPIRPQLTSILARDEYGITSLEMLKTLKSFPQIPSNHNSLLWVVVMSWICQKSIKCEVEDE
;
A
#
# COMPACT_ATOMS: atom_id res chain seq x y z
N MET A 1 -10.02 8.04 7.53
CA MET A 1 -8.85 8.93 7.50
C MET A 1 -8.56 9.58 8.85
N LYS A 2 -7.30 9.46 9.28
CA LYS A 2 -6.76 9.90 10.56
C LYS A 2 -6.52 11.40 10.41
N TRP A 3 -7.00 12.17 11.38
CA TRP A 3 -6.84 13.62 11.33
C TRP A 3 -5.83 14.04 12.38
N ARG A 4 -4.66 14.47 11.91
CA ARG A 4 -3.60 15.00 12.78
C ARG A 4 -3.59 16.53 12.87
N GLY A 5 -4.41 17.21 12.06
CA GLY A 5 -4.49 18.68 12.02
C GLY A 5 -3.32 19.39 11.34
N TYR A 6 -2.22 18.68 11.05
CA TYR A 6 -1.03 19.22 10.39
C TYR A 6 -0.62 18.48 9.10
N LEU A 7 -1.38 17.46 8.67
CA LEU A 7 -1.16 16.74 7.40
C LEU A 7 -2.39 16.88 6.51
N THR A 8 -2.15 16.94 5.19
CA THR A 8 -3.22 16.95 4.19
C THR A 8 -3.85 15.57 4.02
N PRO A 9 -5.09 15.47 3.50
CA PRO A 9 -5.68 14.19 3.14
C PRO A 9 -4.87 13.36 2.15
N VAL A 10 -4.21 14.01 1.19
CA VAL A 10 -3.34 13.33 0.23
C VAL A 10 -2.16 12.68 0.96
N THR A 11 -1.52 13.41 1.88
CA THR A 11 -0.40 12.90 2.67
C THR A 11 -0.84 11.75 3.57
N GLU A 12 -1.99 11.85 4.21
CA GLU A 12 -2.54 10.81 5.09
C GLU A 12 -2.82 9.51 4.32
N ASN A 13 -3.43 9.60 3.14
CA ASN A 13 -3.65 8.44 2.27
C ASN A 13 -2.32 7.84 1.78
N TYR A 14 -1.34 8.69 1.46
CA TYR A 14 -0.01 8.22 1.05
C TYR A 14 0.71 7.47 2.18
N LEU A 15 0.65 7.98 3.41
CA LEU A 15 1.17 7.28 4.59
C LEU A 15 0.38 6.00 4.90
N HIS A 16 -0.94 5.99 4.67
CA HIS A 16 -1.74 4.77 4.77
C HIS A 16 -1.23 3.70 3.80
N ALA A 17 -1.04 4.04 2.53
CA ALA A 17 -0.54 3.13 1.49
C ALA A 17 0.79 2.46 1.89
N TYR A 18 1.81 3.23 2.29
CA TYR A 18 3.09 2.65 2.75
C TYR A 18 2.94 1.84 4.05
N GLY A 19 2.05 2.26 4.94
CA GLY A 19 1.74 1.52 6.16
C GLY A 19 1.15 0.15 5.86
N VAL A 20 0.16 0.07 4.96
CA VAL A 20 -0.43 -1.19 4.49
C VAL A 20 0.60 -2.05 3.78
N GLY A 21 1.45 -1.44 2.93
CA GLY A 21 2.60 -2.11 2.33
C GLY A 21 3.53 -2.74 3.38
N TYR A 22 3.91 -2.00 4.42
CA TYR A 22 4.79 -2.51 5.47
C TYR A 22 4.13 -3.63 6.31
N ILE A 23 2.87 -3.49 6.70
CA ILE A 23 2.15 -4.56 7.41
C ILE A 23 2.01 -5.80 6.52
N SER A 24 1.77 -5.62 5.21
CA SER A 24 1.71 -6.72 4.24
C SER A 24 3.06 -7.45 4.15
N TYR A 25 4.17 -6.72 4.13
CA TYR A 25 5.53 -7.29 4.20
C TYR A 25 5.74 -8.14 5.46
N VAL A 26 5.34 -7.62 6.63
CA VAL A 26 5.48 -8.32 7.91
C VAL A 26 4.65 -9.61 7.95
N LEU A 27 3.39 -9.54 7.53
CA LEU A 27 2.51 -10.71 7.46
C LEU A 27 3.03 -11.74 6.44
N ALA A 28 3.45 -11.31 5.26
CA ALA A 28 4.00 -12.20 4.24
C ALA A 28 5.23 -12.96 4.74
N ARG A 29 6.14 -12.29 5.46
CA ARG A 29 7.26 -12.97 6.12
C ARG A 29 6.81 -13.99 7.16
N LYS A 30 5.81 -13.65 7.99
CA LYS A 30 5.26 -14.56 9.02
C LYS A 30 4.63 -15.82 8.40
N PHE A 31 3.96 -15.67 7.26
CA PHE A 31 3.22 -16.75 6.59
C PHE A 31 3.92 -17.31 5.35
N HIS A 32 5.21 -17.01 5.15
CA HIS A 32 6.03 -17.54 4.05
C HIS A 32 5.50 -17.23 2.64
N VAL A 33 4.91 -16.06 2.46
CA VAL A 33 4.53 -15.48 1.16
C VAL A 33 5.63 -14.53 0.69
N ASP A 34 5.76 -14.32 -0.62
CA ASP A 34 6.72 -13.33 -1.17
C ASP A 34 6.47 -11.94 -0.56
N SER A 35 7.44 -11.52 0.26
CA SER A 35 7.30 -10.34 1.12
C SER A 35 7.45 -9.03 0.35
N VAL A 36 8.26 -9.01 -0.72
CA VAL A 36 8.43 -7.86 -1.60
C VAL A 36 7.20 -7.70 -2.48
N LYS A 37 6.67 -8.79 -3.02
CA LYS A 37 5.39 -8.80 -3.74
C LYS A 37 4.28 -8.25 -2.84
N ALA A 38 4.17 -8.74 -1.60
CA ALA A 38 3.17 -8.27 -0.64
C ALA A 38 3.34 -6.78 -0.28
N PHE A 39 4.58 -6.30 -0.13
CA PHE A 39 4.85 -4.89 0.10
C PHE A 39 4.33 -4.02 -1.04
N VAL A 40 4.66 -4.37 -2.29
CA VAL A 40 4.22 -3.62 -3.48
C VAL A 40 2.70 -3.66 -3.62
N THR A 41 2.09 -4.84 -3.53
CA THR A 41 0.64 -4.99 -3.62
C THR A 41 -0.10 -4.22 -2.52
N GLY A 42 0.37 -4.32 -1.27
CA GLY A 42 -0.19 -3.56 -0.15
C GLY A 42 0.00 -2.06 -0.31
N THR A 43 1.09 -1.60 -0.92
CA THR A 43 1.30 -0.17 -1.20
C THR A 43 0.35 0.36 -2.28
N LEU A 44 -0.06 -0.49 -3.23
CA LEU A 44 -0.91 -0.10 -4.37
C LEU A 44 -2.40 -0.44 -4.18
N HIS A 45 -2.81 -1.03 -3.05
CA HIS A 45 -4.18 -1.52 -2.84
C HIS A 45 -5.27 -0.46 -3.07
N ASP A 46 -4.95 0.79 -2.72
CA ASP A 46 -5.89 1.92 -2.69
C ASP A 46 -5.76 2.88 -3.88
N LEU A 47 -5.09 2.48 -4.98
CA LEU A 47 -4.88 3.34 -6.16
C LEU A 47 -6.17 3.97 -6.70
N GLY A 48 -7.29 3.22 -6.69
CA GLY A 48 -8.59 3.73 -7.13
C GLY A 48 -9.15 4.85 -6.25
N GLY A 49 -8.59 5.04 -5.06
CA GLY A 49 -8.89 6.14 -4.15
C GLY A 49 -8.53 7.52 -4.69
N ALA A 50 -7.68 7.59 -5.74
CA ALA A 50 -7.36 8.82 -6.46
C ALA A 50 -8.61 9.49 -7.09
N VAL A 51 -9.63 8.68 -7.41
CA VAL A 51 -10.92 9.18 -7.89
C VAL A 51 -11.81 9.50 -6.68
N PRO A 52 -12.35 10.72 -6.56
CA PRO A 52 -13.30 11.10 -5.51
C PRO A 52 -14.52 10.17 -5.48
N ALA A 53 -15.03 9.86 -4.29
CA ALA A 53 -16.05 8.82 -4.11
C ALA A 53 -17.33 9.07 -4.92
N ASP A 54 -17.76 10.32 -5.04
CA ASP A 54 -18.92 10.77 -5.82
C ASP A 54 -18.74 10.63 -7.35
N GLU A 55 -17.51 10.47 -7.82
CA GLU A 55 -17.19 10.32 -9.25
C GLU A 55 -16.85 8.88 -9.65
N ARG A 56 -16.59 7.99 -8.68
CA ARG A 56 -16.06 6.64 -8.95
C ARG A 56 -16.95 5.81 -9.86
N VAL A 57 -18.27 5.84 -9.68
CA VAL A 57 -19.21 5.08 -10.51
C VAL A 57 -19.14 5.55 -11.96
N THR A 58 -19.27 6.85 -12.19
CA THR A 58 -19.22 7.44 -13.54
C THR A 58 -17.87 7.16 -14.22
N VAL A 59 -16.76 7.30 -13.49
CA VAL A 59 -15.44 7.00 -14.04
C VAL A 59 -15.33 5.53 -14.41
N ALA A 60 -15.65 4.61 -13.49
CA ALA A 60 -15.58 3.17 -13.72
C ALA A 60 -16.41 2.74 -14.94
N GLU A 61 -17.66 3.21 -15.05
CA GLU A 61 -18.52 2.91 -16.19
C GLU A 61 -17.98 3.50 -17.49
N SER A 62 -17.40 4.72 -17.46
CA SER A 62 -16.82 5.36 -18.66
C SER A 62 -15.62 4.63 -19.25
N ILE A 63 -14.91 3.83 -18.45
CA ILE A 63 -13.79 2.98 -18.88
C ILE A 63 -14.18 1.51 -19.00
N GLY A 64 -15.48 1.19 -18.92
CA GLY A 64 -16.01 -0.15 -19.18
C GLY A 64 -15.84 -1.15 -18.03
N ILE A 65 -15.65 -0.68 -16.79
CA ILE A 65 -15.67 -1.55 -15.60
C ILE A 65 -17.11 -1.86 -15.23
N SER A 66 -17.45 -3.15 -15.19
CA SER A 66 -18.75 -3.61 -14.70
C SER A 66 -18.84 -3.46 -13.18
N LEU A 67 -19.94 -2.87 -12.71
CA LEU A 67 -20.21 -2.68 -11.28
C LEU A 67 -21.40 -3.55 -10.82
N ASN A 68 -21.36 -3.98 -9.56
CA ASN A 68 -22.49 -4.56 -8.85
C ASN A 68 -23.48 -3.45 -8.43
N ASP A 69 -24.71 -3.82 -8.10
CA ASP A 69 -25.71 -2.85 -7.63
C ASP A 69 -25.26 -2.19 -6.32
N GLU A 70 -24.65 -2.97 -5.43
CA GLU A 70 -24.13 -2.49 -4.14
C GLU A 70 -22.98 -1.48 -4.31
N GLU A 71 -22.20 -1.61 -5.38
CA GLU A 71 -21.12 -0.66 -5.71
C GLU A 71 -21.67 0.65 -6.25
N ARG A 72 -22.84 0.64 -6.90
CA ARG A 72 -23.55 1.88 -7.31
C ARG A 72 -24.22 2.57 -6.14
N GLU A 73 -24.83 1.78 -5.25
CA GLU A 73 -25.47 2.30 -4.03
C GLU A 73 -24.43 2.87 -3.06
N VAL A 74 -23.26 2.23 -2.96
CA VAL A 74 -22.17 2.63 -2.08
C VAL A 74 -20.89 2.86 -2.91
N PRO A 75 -20.78 4.03 -3.60
CA PRO A 75 -19.68 4.35 -4.53
C PRO A 75 -18.27 4.24 -3.95
N LEU A 76 -18.14 4.34 -2.62
CA LEU A 76 -16.85 4.18 -1.97
C LEU A 76 -16.24 2.80 -2.26
N LEU A 77 -17.02 1.74 -2.48
CA LEU A 77 -16.53 0.37 -2.76
C LEU A 77 -15.83 0.23 -4.12
N VAL A 78 -16.17 1.10 -5.07
CA VAL A 78 -15.69 1.04 -6.47
C VAL A 78 -14.15 1.20 -6.58
N HIS A 79 -13.51 1.81 -5.58
CA HIS A 79 -12.06 2.05 -5.61
C HIS A 79 -11.23 0.77 -5.76
N ALA A 80 -11.70 -0.38 -5.28
CA ALA A 80 -10.95 -1.63 -5.42
C ALA A 80 -10.87 -2.10 -6.89
N LYS A 81 -11.98 -1.98 -7.64
CA LYS A 81 -12.01 -2.27 -9.09
C LYS A 81 -11.21 -1.25 -9.89
N LEU A 82 -11.34 0.04 -9.58
CA LEU A 82 -10.50 1.09 -10.18
C LEU A 82 -9.01 0.87 -9.86
N GLY A 83 -8.69 0.45 -8.64
CA GLY A 83 -7.33 0.14 -8.20
C GLY A 83 -6.71 -1.00 -9.01
N LYS A 84 -7.46 -2.10 -9.22
CA LYS A 84 -7.02 -3.19 -10.12
C LYS A 84 -6.75 -2.67 -11.52
N TYR A 85 -7.66 -1.88 -12.09
CA TYR A 85 -7.49 -1.31 -13.42
C TYR A 85 -6.25 -0.40 -13.51
N PHE A 86 -6.07 0.52 -12.56
CA PHE A 86 -4.91 1.42 -12.54
C PHE A 86 -3.59 0.66 -12.33
N ALA A 87 -3.57 -0.37 -11.49
CA ALA A 87 -2.41 -1.25 -11.34
C ALA A 87 -2.03 -1.93 -12.67
N GLN A 88 -3.02 -2.41 -13.43
CA GLN A 88 -2.77 -3.00 -14.75
C GLN A 88 -2.29 -1.96 -15.77
N THR A 89 -2.95 -0.81 -15.86
CA THR A 89 -2.75 0.12 -16.98
C THR A 89 -1.64 1.13 -16.77
N LEU A 90 -1.37 1.50 -15.51
CA LEU A 90 -0.33 2.48 -15.19
C LEU A 90 1.00 1.80 -14.82
N PHE A 91 0.94 0.64 -14.17
CA PHE A 91 2.13 -0.05 -13.65
C PHE A 91 2.47 -1.34 -14.41
N ASP A 92 1.73 -1.66 -15.47
CA ASP A 92 1.90 -2.88 -16.28
C ASP A 92 1.91 -4.17 -15.46
N ILE A 93 1.18 -4.19 -14.34
CA ILE A 93 1.09 -5.36 -13.46
C ILE A 93 0.21 -6.41 -14.16
N THR A 94 0.80 -7.57 -14.45
CA THR A 94 0.15 -8.73 -15.08
C THR A 94 -0.01 -9.93 -14.14
N ASP A 95 0.54 -9.85 -12.92
CA ASP A 95 0.41 -10.89 -11.90
C ASP A 95 -1.01 -10.87 -11.32
N GLU A 96 -1.85 -11.81 -11.74
CA GLU A 96 -3.25 -11.90 -11.32
C GLU A 96 -3.43 -12.04 -9.81
N ASP A 97 -2.46 -12.60 -9.09
CA ASP A 97 -2.54 -12.72 -7.64
C ASP A 97 -2.37 -11.34 -6.96
N MET A 98 -1.47 -10.48 -7.48
CA MET A 98 -1.40 -9.06 -7.05
C MET A 98 -2.68 -8.31 -7.39
N LEU A 99 -3.18 -8.48 -8.62
CA LEU A 99 -4.37 -7.78 -9.10
C LEU A 99 -5.63 -8.18 -8.32
N ASN A 100 -5.76 -9.46 -7.98
CA ASN A 100 -6.86 -9.96 -7.16
C ASN A 100 -6.73 -9.48 -5.70
N ALA A 101 -5.51 -9.40 -5.17
CA ALA A 101 -5.31 -8.83 -3.83
C ALA A 101 -5.72 -7.35 -3.77
N ILE A 102 -5.43 -6.56 -4.80
CA ILE A 102 -5.93 -5.18 -4.93
C ILE A 102 -7.45 -5.16 -5.07
N LEU A 103 -8.02 -6.00 -5.93
CA LEU A 103 -9.47 -6.05 -6.19
C LEU A 103 -10.30 -6.45 -4.95
N PHE A 104 -9.80 -7.37 -4.14
CA PHE A 104 -10.55 -7.96 -3.02
C PHE A 104 -10.09 -7.46 -1.65
N HIS A 105 -9.24 -6.43 -1.55
CA HIS A 105 -8.73 -5.95 -0.26
C HIS A 105 -9.82 -5.38 0.67
N THR A 106 -11.00 -5.03 0.13
CA THR A 106 -12.15 -4.51 0.91
C THR A 106 -13.05 -5.63 1.41
N THR A 107 -13.27 -6.67 0.61
CA THR A 107 -14.29 -7.72 0.87
C THR A 107 -13.72 -9.09 1.18
N CYS A 108 -12.43 -9.30 0.94
CA CYS A 108 -11.83 -10.62 0.68
C CYS A 108 -12.60 -11.35 -0.45
N ILE A 109 -12.30 -12.63 -0.65
CA ILE A 109 -13.10 -13.52 -1.50
C ILE A 109 -13.02 -14.96 -0.98
N ASP A 110 -13.99 -15.80 -1.35
CA ASP A 110 -13.88 -17.24 -1.10
C ASP A 110 -12.66 -17.83 -1.82
N ARG A 111 -11.97 -18.77 -1.17
CA ARG A 111 -10.73 -19.38 -1.68
C ARG A 111 -9.66 -18.34 -2.07
N ALA A 112 -9.61 -17.22 -1.35
CA ALA A 112 -8.58 -16.22 -1.52
C ALA A 112 -7.17 -16.84 -1.43
N SER A 113 -6.25 -16.36 -2.25
CA SER A 113 -4.83 -16.64 -2.07
C SER A 113 -4.33 -16.02 -0.77
N ASP A 114 -3.17 -16.48 -0.29
CA ASP A 114 -2.59 -15.92 0.93
C ASP A 114 -2.21 -14.45 0.75
N LEU A 115 -1.82 -14.01 -0.46
CA LEU A 115 -1.57 -12.60 -0.76
C LEU A 115 -2.86 -11.75 -0.63
N VAL A 116 -3.99 -12.23 -1.15
CA VAL A 116 -5.29 -11.55 -0.99
C VAL A 116 -5.65 -11.43 0.49
N LYS A 117 -5.49 -12.49 1.28
CA LYS A 117 -5.76 -12.47 2.72
C LYS A 117 -4.84 -11.48 3.43
N ILE A 118 -3.55 -11.50 3.11
CA ILE A 118 -2.54 -10.60 3.68
C ILE A 118 -2.93 -9.14 3.45
N VAL A 119 -3.20 -8.74 2.21
CA VAL A 119 -3.52 -7.33 1.89
C VAL A 119 -4.87 -6.94 2.50
N PHE A 120 -5.87 -7.82 2.45
CA PHE A 120 -7.17 -7.63 3.10
C PHE A 120 -7.01 -7.33 4.60
N LEU A 121 -6.22 -8.12 5.32
CA LEU A 121 -6.01 -7.98 6.76
C LEU A 121 -5.06 -6.83 7.11
N ALA A 122 -4.01 -6.62 6.32
CA ALA A 122 -3.04 -5.53 6.51
C ALA A 122 -3.71 -4.15 6.48
N ASP A 123 -4.66 -3.94 5.57
CA ASP A 123 -5.46 -2.71 5.50
C ASP A 123 -6.32 -2.48 6.76
N LYS A 124 -6.78 -3.56 7.43
CA LYS A 124 -7.56 -3.45 8.67
C LYS A 124 -6.69 -3.26 9.90
N ILE A 125 -5.49 -3.86 9.90
CA ILE A 125 -4.48 -3.66 10.95
C ILE A 125 -3.93 -2.24 10.88
N ARG A 126 -3.61 -1.75 9.67
CA ARG A 126 -3.19 -0.37 9.45
C ARG A 126 -4.40 0.55 9.50
N TRP A 127 -4.83 0.87 10.72
CA TRP A 127 -6.00 1.71 10.93
C TRP A 127 -5.79 3.12 10.42
N ASP A 128 -6.65 3.52 9.49
CA ASP A 128 -6.64 4.84 8.88
C ASP A 128 -7.55 5.83 9.63
N ARG A 129 -8.12 5.52 10.81
CA ARG A 129 -8.96 6.47 11.56
C ARG A 129 -8.35 6.85 12.91
N ASN A 130 -8.96 7.81 13.58
CA ASN A 130 -8.57 8.15 14.94
C ASN A 130 -8.94 7.01 15.91
N GLY A 131 -8.15 6.84 16.97
CA GLY A 131 -8.31 5.76 17.95
C GLY A 131 -7.75 4.42 17.51
N THR A 132 -8.05 3.36 18.27
CA THR A 132 -7.67 1.98 17.97
C THR A 132 -8.87 1.24 17.40
N PRO A 133 -8.73 0.40 16.35
CA PRO A 133 -9.87 -0.37 15.86
C PRO A 133 -10.30 -1.38 16.91
N PRO A 134 -11.61 -1.52 17.17
CA PRO A 134 -12.12 -2.34 18.28
C PRO A 134 -11.86 -3.84 18.11
N TYR A 135 -11.53 -4.29 16.89
CA TYR A 135 -11.25 -5.68 16.56
C TYR A 135 -9.75 -6.05 16.63
N LEU A 136 -8.85 -5.08 16.86
CA LEU A 136 -7.41 -5.28 16.64
C LEU A 136 -6.83 -6.45 17.44
N ASP A 137 -7.02 -6.45 18.75
CA ASP A 137 -6.40 -7.43 19.64
C ASP A 137 -6.82 -8.86 19.30
N GLY A 138 -8.11 -9.07 19.03
CA GLY A 138 -8.61 -10.38 18.65
C GLY A 138 -8.19 -10.79 17.24
N LEU A 139 -8.04 -9.84 16.32
CA LEU A 139 -7.50 -10.12 14.98
C LEU A 139 -6.03 -10.56 15.06
N LEU A 140 -5.22 -9.86 15.84
CA LEU A 140 -3.81 -10.22 16.05
C LEU A 140 -3.69 -11.59 16.72
N ALA A 141 -4.54 -11.89 17.72
CA ALA A 141 -4.59 -13.21 18.34
C ALA A 141 -4.98 -14.33 17.35
N ALA A 142 -5.95 -14.08 16.46
CA ALA A 142 -6.35 -15.04 15.43
C ALA A 142 -5.22 -15.27 14.41
N LEU A 143 -4.46 -14.24 14.07
CA LEU A 143 -3.28 -14.32 13.22
C LEU A 143 -2.10 -15.08 13.85
N GLU A 144 -2.11 -15.39 15.14
CA GLU A 144 -1.16 -16.34 15.72
C GLU A 144 -1.49 -17.80 15.37
N ILE A 145 -2.71 -18.08 14.88
CA ILE A 145 -3.14 -19.41 14.46
C ILE A 145 -2.93 -19.58 12.95
N SER A 146 -3.60 -18.77 12.13
CA SER A 146 -3.47 -18.81 10.66
C SER A 146 -4.03 -17.54 9.99
N LEU A 147 -3.73 -17.36 8.69
CA LEU A 147 -4.40 -16.33 7.88
C LEU A 147 -5.92 -16.55 7.79
N ASP A 148 -6.36 -17.81 7.70
CA ASP A 148 -7.77 -18.16 7.61
C ASP A 148 -8.52 -17.82 8.91
N ASP A 149 -7.89 -18.04 10.07
CA ASP A 149 -8.43 -17.62 11.36
C ASP A 149 -8.50 -16.10 11.46
N GLY A 150 -7.48 -15.37 10.98
CA GLY A 150 -7.50 -13.91 10.88
C GLY A 150 -8.66 -13.38 10.03
N CYS A 151 -8.83 -13.96 8.82
CA CYS A 151 -9.96 -13.64 7.95
C CYS A 151 -11.30 -13.99 8.59
N SER A 152 -11.45 -15.18 9.16
CA SER A 152 -12.68 -15.63 9.81
C SER A 152 -13.06 -14.72 10.98
N TYR A 153 -12.09 -14.36 11.83
CA TYR A 153 -12.29 -13.45 12.95
C TYR A 153 -12.78 -12.08 12.47
N PHE A 154 -12.07 -11.45 11.54
CA PHE A 154 -12.43 -10.11 11.07
C PHE A 154 -13.75 -10.11 10.29
N LEU A 155 -14.01 -11.10 9.43
CA LEU A 155 -15.27 -11.24 8.71
C LEU A 155 -16.44 -11.44 9.68
N LYS A 156 -16.26 -12.21 10.75
CA LYS A 156 -17.26 -12.37 11.80
C LYS A 156 -17.52 -11.06 12.54
N TRP A 157 -16.48 -10.31 12.89
CA TRP A 157 -16.64 -8.99 13.49
C TRP A 157 -17.40 -8.04 12.55
N LEU A 158 -16.97 -7.96 11.29
CA LEU A 158 -17.54 -7.09 10.27
C LEU A 158 -19.02 -7.40 10.01
N TRP A 159 -19.40 -8.69 9.94
CA TRP A 159 -20.79 -9.12 9.74
C TRP A 159 -21.73 -8.72 10.89
N ASN A 160 -21.20 -8.57 12.10
CA ASN A 160 -21.96 -8.14 13.28
C ASN A 160 -21.81 -6.63 13.55
N SER A 161 -21.15 -5.89 12.65
CA SER A 161 -21.03 -4.44 12.72
C SER A 161 -22.11 -3.74 11.89
N ASP A 162 -22.19 -2.42 12.00
CA ASP A 162 -23.09 -1.60 11.19
C ASP A 162 -22.57 -1.46 9.75
N LEU A 163 -22.87 -2.47 8.93
CA LEU A 163 -22.58 -2.46 7.50
C LEU A 163 -23.58 -1.57 6.76
N TYR A 164 -23.07 -0.63 5.96
CA TYR A 164 -23.91 0.15 5.03
C TYR A 164 -24.61 -0.76 4.02
N ILE A 165 -23.89 -1.75 3.50
CA ILE A 165 -24.39 -2.71 2.54
C ILE A 165 -23.58 -4.01 2.61
N VAL A 166 -24.20 -5.14 2.27
CA VAL A 166 -23.52 -6.44 2.19
C VAL A 166 -23.16 -6.71 0.74
N HIS A 167 -21.91 -6.42 0.37
CA HIS A 167 -21.41 -6.69 -0.98
C HIS A 167 -21.45 -8.20 -1.31
N PRO A 168 -21.75 -8.63 -2.56
CA PRO A 168 -21.82 -10.05 -2.92
C PRO A 168 -20.54 -10.83 -2.63
N TYR A 169 -19.37 -10.21 -2.86
CA TYR A 169 -18.08 -10.82 -2.52
C TYR A 169 -17.87 -10.95 -1.01
N LEU A 170 -18.32 -9.97 -0.22
CA LEU A 170 -18.27 -10.06 1.24
C LEU A 170 -19.18 -11.18 1.76
N SER A 171 -20.37 -11.33 1.18
CA SER A 171 -21.29 -12.43 1.49
C SER A 171 -20.65 -13.80 1.23
N ARG A 172 -19.96 -13.96 0.09
CA ARG A 172 -19.20 -15.17 -0.24
C ARG A 172 -18.06 -15.43 0.75
N SER A 173 -17.27 -14.41 1.07
CA SER A 173 -16.20 -14.50 2.08
C SER A 173 -16.74 -14.97 3.43
N TYR A 174 -17.81 -14.34 3.93
CA TYR A 174 -18.43 -14.74 5.19
C TYR A 174 -18.95 -16.17 5.14
N GLY A 175 -19.63 -16.54 4.04
CA GLY A 175 -20.09 -17.90 3.82
C GLY A 175 -18.96 -18.93 3.88
N ALA A 176 -17.83 -18.66 3.22
CA ALA A 176 -16.69 -19.57 3.17
C ALA A 176 -15.95 -19.68 4.51
N TYR A 177 -15.50 -18.55 5.07
CA TYR A 177 -14.62 -18.54 6.25
C TYR A 177 -15.35 -18.70 7.58
N VAL A 178 -16.65 -18.38 7.65
CA VAL A 178 -17.42 -18.43 8.91
C VAL A 178 -18.47 -19.54 8.89
N ARG A 179 -19.14 -19.76 7.75
CA ARG A 179 -20.20 -20.79 7.62
C ARG A 179 -19.75 -22.07 6.94
N GLN A 180 -18.49 -22.16 6.50
CA GLN A 180 -17.94 -23.32 5.77
C GLN A 180 -18.74 -23.68 4.51
N GLN A 181 -19.34 -22.68 3.87
CA GLN A 181 -20.08 -22.84 2.62
C GLN A 181 -19.12 -22.94 1.44
N GLN A 182 -19.51 -23.75 0.46
CA GLN A 182 -18.77 -23.88 -0.79
C GLN A 182 -19.47 -23.11 -1.90
N TYR A 183 -18.67 -22.49 -2.75
CA TYR A 183 -19.14 -21.71 -3.89
C TYR A 183 -18.48 -22.21 -5.17
N ASN A 184 -19.19 -22.02 -6.29
CA ASN A 184 -18.59 -22.19 -7.60
C ASN A 184 -17.55 -21.08 -7.84
N PRO A 185 -16.43 -21.37 -8.54
CA PRO A 185 -15.44 -20.36 -8.90
C PRO A 185 -16.06 -19.19 -9.66
N ILE A 186 -15.56 -17.99 -9.43
CA ILE A 186 -15.94 -16.79 -10.17
C ILE A 186 -15.26 -16.81 -11.54
N SER A 187 -15.97 -16.39 -12.59
CA SER A 187 -15.42 -16.36 -13.94
C SER A 187 -14.47 -15.19 -14.11
N LEU A 188 -13.37 -15.38 -14.84
CA LEU A 188 -12.45 -14.28 -15.20
C LEU A 188 -13.14 -13.18 -16.03
N GLN A 189 -14.22 -13.52 -16.74
CA GLN A 189 -15.03 -12.54 -17.49
C GLN A 189 -15.70 -11.52 -16.56
N ASP A 190 -15.97 -11.89 -15.31
CA ASP A 190 -16.62 -11.02 -14.33
C ASP A 190 -15.75 -9.81 -13.94
N PHE A 191 -14.45 -9.85 -14.28
CA PHE A 191 -13.47 -8.81 -13.98
C PHE A 191 -12.84 -8.20 -15.23
N SER A 192 -13.26 -8.61 -16.43
CA SER A 192 -12.73 -8.07 -17.67
C SER A 192 -13.29 -6.68 -17.96
N VAL A 193 -12.41 -5.76 -18.37
CA VAL A 193 -12.81 -4.43 -18.83
C VAL A 193 -13.42 -4.57 -20.22
N LEU A 194 -14.66 -4.11 -20.36
CA LEU A 194 -15.47 -4.38 -21.55
C LEU A 194 -15.12 -3.46 -22.72
N GLN A 195 -14.62 -2.25 -22.46
CA GLN A 195 -14.18 -1.24 -23.44
C GLN A 195 -13.62 0.00 -22.72
N GLY A 196 -12.33 0.31 -22.89
CA GLY A 196 -11.79 1.60 -22.44
C GLY A 196 -10.28 1.62 -22.23
N ASN A 197 -9.60 2.52 -22.94
CA ASN A 197 -8.27 2.98 -22.57
C ASN A 197 -8.42 4.20 -21.66
N LEU A 198 -7.56 4.31 -20.66
CA LEU A 198 -7.45 5.48 -19.81
C LEU A 198 -7.16 6.70 -20.69
N ASN A 199 -8.10 7.65 -20.79
CA ASN A 199 -7.91 8.82 -21.65
C ASN A 199 -7.09 9.91 -20.92
N GLU A 200 -6.45 10.79 -21.70
CA GLU A 200 -5.59 11.86 -21.18
C GLU A 200 -6.31 12.80 -20.21
N ASN A 201 -7.61 13.03 -20.41
CA ASN A 201 -8.40 13.90 -19.54
C ASN A 201 -8.56 13.31 -18.13
N LEU A 202 -8.82 12.00 -18.01
CA LEU A 202 -8.89 11.32 -16.72
C LEU A 202 -7.52 11.26 -16.05
N VAL A 203 -6.46 10.99 -16.81
CA VAL A 203 -5.07 10.99 -16.32
C VAL A 203 -4.73 12.32 -15.66
N LYS A 204 -5.03 13.43 -16.35
CA LYS A 204 -4.77 14.78 -15.84
C LYS A 204 -5.68 15.16 -14.68
N LYS A 205 -6.97 14.83 -14.75
CA LYS A 205 -7.96 15.21 -13.74
C LYS A 205 -7.66 14.59 -12.37
N TYR A 206 -7.23 13.34 -12.35
CA TYR A 206 -6.99 12.60 -11.10
C TYR A 206 -5.50 12.42 -10.78
N TYR A 207 -4.62 13.23 -11.41
CA TYR A 207 -3.17 13.23 -11.15
C TYR A 207 -2.52 11.83 -11.29
N LEU A 208 -3.05 11.00 -12.17
CA LEU A 208 -2.63 9.59 -12.28
C LEU A 208 -1.18 9.46 -12.76
N HIS A 209 -0.72 10.40 -13.57
CA HIS A 209 0.68 10.47 -13.98
C HIS A 209 1.61 10.76 -12.79
N ASP A 210 1.26 11.72 -11.94
CA ASP A 210 2.08 12.07 -10.76
C ASP A 210 2.13 10.91 -9.76
N ILE A 211 0.98 10.27 -9.53
CA ILE A 211 0.88 9.06 -8.69
C ILE A 211 1.78 7.94 -9.24
N TYR A 212 1.70 7.68 -10.55
CA TYR A 212 2.56 6.71 -11.22
C TYR A 212 4.04 7.05 -11.03
N GLN A 213 4.46 8.28 -11.32
CA GLN A 213 5.85 8.70 -11.22
C GLN A 213 6.41 8.51 -9.80
N GLU A 214 5.63 8.87 -8.79
CA GLU A 214 6.04 8.75 -7.38
C GLU A 214 6.24 7.28 -6.97
N PHE A 215 5.30 6.39 -7.28
CA PHE A 215 5.42 4.97 -6.93
C PHE A 215 6.43 4.24 -7.82
N HIS A 216 6.47 4.53 -9.12
CA HIS A 216 7.45 3.96 -10.04
C HIS A 216 8.88 4.28 -9.60
N ARG A 217 9.17 5.55 -9.29
CA ARG A 217 10.47 5.96 -8.75
C ARG A 217 10.81 5.20 -7.46
N THR A 218 9.86 5.09 -6.55
CA THR A 218 10.01 4.36 -5.28
C THR A 218 10.39 2.90 -5.51
N PHE A 219 9.62 2.16 -6.31
CA PHE A 219 9.89 0.74 -6.55
C PHE A 219 11.14 0.49 -7.36
N TYR A 220 11.50 1.41 -8.26
CA TYR A 220 12.76 1.38 -8.97
C TYR A 220 13.96 1.50 -8.03
N HIS A 221 13.95 2.49 -7.11
CA HIS A 221 15.00 2.63 -6.09
C HIS A 221 15.06 1.45 -5.12
N ALA A 222 13.90 0.90 -4.77
CA ALA A 222 13.81 -0.29 -3.92
C ALA A 222 14.41 -1.52 -4.61
N HIS A 223 14.13 -1.70 -5.90
CA HIS A 223 14.74 -2.76 -6.70
C HIS A 223 16.26 -2.61 -6.79
N LEU A 224 16.77 -1.42 -7.12
CA LEU A 224 18.21 -1.15 -7.16
C LEU A 224 18.89 -1.40 -5.80
N ALA A 225 18.24 -1.00 -4.70
CA ALA A 225 18.74 -1.27 -3.35
C ALA A 225 18.83 -2.78 -3.07
N SER A 226 17.82 -3.56 -3.45
CA SER A 226 17.85 -5.02 -3.32
C SER A 226 18.97 -5.65 -4.14
N VAL A 227 19.15 -5.22 -5.39
CA VAL A 227 20.26 -5.69 -6.27
C VAL A 227 21.62 -5.35 -5.66
N LEU A 228 21.81 -4.14 -5.16
CA LEU A 228 23.05 -3.74 -4.49
C LEU A 228 23.28 -4.55 -3.20
N ALA A 229 22.25 -4.73 -2.37
CA ALA A 229 22.32 -5.50 -1.13
C ALA A 229 22.83 -6.93 -1.37
N SER A 230 22.40 -7.57 -2.46
CA SER A 230 22.84 -8.92 -2.84
C SER A 230 24.34 -9.03 -3.07
N LYS A 231 25.01 -7.93 -3.41
CA LYS A 231 26.46 -7.84 -3.64
C LYS A 231 27.25 -7.43 -2.39
N HIS A 232 26.57 -6.98 -1.33
CA HIS A 232 27.18 -6.32 -0.17
C HIS A 232 26.86 -6.99 1.18
N SER A 233 26.36 -8.23 1.18
CA SER A 233 25.96 -8.97 2.40
C SER A 233 24.94 -8.23 3.27
N VAL A 234 24.07 -7.44 2.64
CA VAL A 234 22.95 -6.76 3.29
C VAL A 234 21.67 -7.54 2.96
N ASN A 235 20.71 -7.59 3.89
CA ASN A 235 19.43 -8.24 3.64
C ASN A 235 18.69 -7.54 2.49
N THR A 236 18.39 -8.27 1.42
CA THR A 236 17.82 -7.75 0.17
C THR A 236 16.39 -7.24 0.35
N GLU A 237 15.58 -7.92 1.17
CA GLU A 237 14.21 -7.51 1.45
C GLU A 237 14.17 -6.25 2.32
N GLU A 238 14.97 -6.20 3.39
CA GLU A 238 15.09 -5.00 4.23
C GLU A 238 15.64 -3.82 3.42
N ALA A 239 16.58 -4.05 2.50
CA ALA A 239 17.06 -3.03 1.57
C ALA A 239 15.95 -2.50 0.65
N TYR A 240 15.14 -3.40 0.08
CA TYR A 240 13.99 -3.02 -0.74
C TYR A 240 13.01 -2.15 0.05
N VAL A 241 12.52 -2.65 1.18
CA VAL A 241 11.49 -1.98 2.00
C VAL A 241 12.02 -0.67 2.58
N THR A 242 13.26 -0.64 3.09
CA THR A 242 13.86 0.58 3.64
C THR A 242 14.03 1.65 2.55
N SER A 243 14.52 1.25 1.37
CA SER A 243 14.67 2.16 0.23
C SER A 243 13.34 2.70 -0.26
N ALA A 244 12.26 1.91 -0.22
CA ALA A 244 10.92 2.41 -0.51
C ALA A 244 10.45 3.41 0.56
N LEU A 245 10.58 3.07 1.84
CA LEU A 245 10.09 3.88 2.96
C LEU A 245 10.76 5.25 3.09
N VAL A 246 11.96 5.48 2.53
CA VAL A 246 12.53 6.85 2.50
C VAL A 246 11.63 7.84 1.75
N ASN A 247 10.80 7.36 0.81
CA ASN A 247 9.86 8.16 0.03
C ASN A 247 8.53 8.43 0.72
N MET A 248 8.20 7.75 1.82
CA MET A 248 6.84 7.75 2.37
C MET A 248 6.37 9.13 2.87
N THR A 249 7.30 10.07 3.05
CA THR A 249 6.99 11.46 3.44
C THR A 249 7.05 12.44 2.27
N ASN A 250 7.32 12.02 1.03
CA ASN A 250 7.55 12.91 -0.12
C ASN A 250 6.36 13.82 -0.47
N THR A 251 5.14 13.43 -0.11
CA THR A 251 3.94 14.25 -0.34
C THR A 251 3.81 15.42 0.63
N ILE A 252 4.65 15.49 1.66
CA ILE A 252 4.74 16.64 2.58
C ILE A 252 5.58 17.72 1.93
N LYS A 253 5.03 18.91 1.75
CA LYS A 253 5.72 20.06 1.16
C LYS A 253 6.71 20.68 2.14
N ASP A 254 7.71 21.40 1.62
CA ASP A 254 8.77 21.95 2.46
C ASP A 254 8.27 23.06 3.41
N ASP A 255 7.24 23.82 3.03
CA ASP A 255 6.56 24.80 3.89
C ASP A 255 5.75 24.15 5.02
N GLU A 256 5.26 22.92 4.81
CA GLU A 256 4.58 22.12 5.85
C GLU A 256 5.57 21.52 6.85
N LEU A 257 6.81 21.23 6.43
CA LEU A 257 7.84 20.61 7.27
C LEU A 257 8.19 21.45 8.50
N GLU A 258 8.23 22.78 8.39
CA GLU A 258 8.52 23.66 9.53
C GLU A 258 7.43 23.57 10.60
N THR A 259 6.17 23.55 10.17
CA THR A 259 5.02 23.39 11.08
C THR A 259 5.06 22.03 11.77
N ILE A 260 5.32 20.96 11.01
CA ILE A 260 5.44 19.60 11.55
C ILE A 260 6.62 19.49 12.53
N ALA A 261 7.76 20.09 12.19
CA ALA A 261 8.92 20.11 13.06
C ALA A 261 8.63 20.79 14.39
N SER A 262 7.89 21.90 14.37
CA SER A 262 7.44 22.59 15.58
C SER A 262 6.50 21.70 16.42
N VAL A 263 5.46 21.13 15.81
CA VAL A 263 4.47 20.28 16.50
C VAL A 263 5.13 19.05 17.14
N LEU A 264 6.09 18.43 16.46
CA LEU A 264 6.76 17.20 16.90
C LEU A 264 8.08 17.46 17.66
N ASN A 265 8.44 18.73 17.91
CA ASN A 265 9.71 19.13 18.54
C ASN A 265 10.96 18.52 17.85
N LEU A 266 10.99 18.55 16.51
CA LEU A 266 12.11 18.04 15.72
C LEU A 266 13.28 19.02 15.71
N ASN A 267 14.51 18.50 15.57
CA ASN A 267 15.69 19.34 15.46
C ASN A 267 15.77 19.96 14.06
N VAL A 268 15.57 21.27 13.97
CA VAL A 268 15.65 22.02 12.71
C VAL A 268 17.08 22.28 12.21
N GLN A 269 18.11 21.98 13.00
CA GLN A 269 19.52 22.10 12.60
C GLN A 269 20.03 20.92 11.74
N VAL A 270 19.22 19.87 11.61
CA VAL A 270 19.47 18.72 10.73
C VAL A 270 18.24 18.51 9.84
N PRO A 271 18.37 17.82 8.69
CA PRO A 271 17.23 17.61 7.79
C PRO A 271 16.00 17.04 8.52
N ILE A 272 14.85 17.71 8.36
CA ILE A 272 13.60 17.37 9.07
C ILE A 272 13.00 16.07 8.55
N ARG A 273 12.98 15.89 7.22
CA ARG A 273 12.29 14.78 6.55
C ARG A 273 12.80 13.39 6.99
N PRO A 274 14.12 13.12 7.06
CA PRO A 274 14.64 11.84 7.58
C PRO A 274 14.25 11.57 9.05
N GLN A 275 14.25 12.60 9.89
CA GLN A 275 13.81 12.48 11.29
C GLN A 275 12.33 12.09 11.36
N LEU A 276 11.48 12.79 10.60
CA LEU A 276 10.05 12.51 10.51
C LEU A 276 9.78 11.10 9.98
N THR A 277 10.46 10.70 8.89
CA THR A 277 10.34 9.36 8.31
C THR A 277 10.69 8.28 9.34
N SER A 278 11.79 8.44 10.08
CA SER A 278 12.19 7.48 11.12
C SER A 278 11.18 7.40 12.28
N ILE A 279 10.62 8.54 12.71
CA ILE A 279 9.60 8.60 13.76
C ILE A 279 8.31 7.90 13.32
N LEU A 280 7.80 8.23 12.13
CA LEU A 280 6.59 7.61 11.59
C LEU A 280 6.78 6.10 11.38
N ALA A 281 7.93 5.66 10.88
CA ALA A 281 8.25 4.24 10.74
C ALA A 281 8.18 3.51 12.09
N ARG A 282 8.79 4.07 13.13
CA ARG A 282 8.77 3.46 14.46
C ARG A 282 7.37 3.46 15.08
N ASP A 283 6.72 4.63 15.10
CA ASP A 283 5.54 4.86 15.94
C ASP A 283 4.23 4.47 15.24
N GLU A 284 4.17 4.55 13.91
CA GLU A 284 2.95 4.27 13.15
C GLU A 284 2.99 2.90 12.46
N TYR A 285 4.18 2.45 12.03
CA TYR A 285 4.32 1.16 11.33
C TYR A 285 4.90 0.06 12.22
N GLY A 286 5.33 0.40 13.45
CA GLY A 286 5.86 -0.57 14.41
C GLY A 286 7.21 -1.14 14.02
N ILE A 287 8.01 -0.44 13.20
CA ILE A 287 9.34 -0.92 12.79
C ILE A 287 10.26 -1.01 14.01
N THR A 288 10.78 -2.21 14.28
CA THR A 288 11.71 -2.47 15.40
C THR A 288 13.17 -2.68 14.96
N SER A 289 13.43 -2.85 13.65
CA SER A 289 14.79 -2.98 13.13
C SER A 289 15.57 -1.68 13.34
N LEU A 290 16.56 -1.74 14.24
CA LEU A 290 17.43 -0.60 14.54
C LEU A 290 18.23 -0.16 13.32
N GLU A 291 18.59 -1.08 12.42
CA GLU A 291 19.32 -0.76 11.20
C GLU A 291 18.44 0.01 10.21
N MET A 292 17.19 -0.41 10.01
CA MET A 292 16.21 0.32 9.19
C MET A 292 15.97 1.72 9.76
N LEU A 293 15.65 1.84 11.06
CA LEU A 293 15.36 3.12 11.69
C LEU A 293 16.54 4.10 11.62
N LYS A 294 17.78 3.61 11.81
CA LYS A 294 19.00 4.43 11.64
C LYS A 294 19.18 4.85 10.19
N THR A 295 18.92 3.97 9.23
CA THR A 295 19.01 4.26 7.81
C THR A 295 18.02 5.34 7.41
N LEU A 296 16.74 5.19 7.78
CA LEU A 296 15.69 6.18 7.52
C LEU A 296 16.02 7.55 8.13
N LYS A 297 16.59 7.58 9.34
CA LYS A 297 16.98 8.83 10.02
C LYS A 297 18.19 9.52 9.39
N SER A 298 19.09 8.75 8.78
CA SER A 298 20.39 9.24 8.31
C SER A 298 20.43 9.49 6.81
N PHE A 299 19.49 8.95 6.04
CA PHE A 299 19.37 9.22 4.61
C PHE A 299 19.26 10.74 4.34
N PRO A 300 19.95 11.32 3.33
CA PRO A 300 20.80 10.67 2.32
C PRO A 300 22.31 10.73 2.64
N GLN A 301 22.71 10.81 3.91
CA GLN A 301 24.13 10.91 4.28
C GLN A 301 24.89 9.66 3.85
N ILE A 302 26.00 9.84 3.11
CA ILE A 302 26.85 8.75 2.65
C ILE A 302 27.70 8.26 3.83
N PRO A 303 27.55 6.99 4.28
CA PRO A 303 28.36 6.46 5.37
C PRO A 303 29.73 6.00 4.87
N SER A 304 30.71 5.94 5.79
CA SER A 304 32.03 5.37 5.50
C SER A 304 32.02 3.85 5.34
N ASN A 305 31.05 3.15 5.94
CA ASN A 305 30.91 1.69 5.80
C ASN A 305 30.10 1.33 4.54
N HIS A 306 30.79 0.77 3.54
CA HIS A 306 30.21 0.44 2.24
C HIS A 306 29.38 -0.87 2.22
N ASN A 307 29.32 -1.60 3.34
CA ASN A 307 28.49 -2.81 3.50
C ASN A 307 27.35 -2.58 4.51
N SER A 308 26.82 -1.36 4.58
CA SER A 308 25.69 -1.02 5.47
C SER A 308 24.41 -0.83 4.68
N LEU A 309 23.25 -1.08 5.31
CA LEU A 309 21.95 -0.78 4.72
C LEU A 309 21.84 0.67 4.25
N LEU A 310 22.34 1.63 5.05
CA LEU A 310 22.38 3.04 4.68
C LEU A 310 23.17 3.29 3.40
N TRP A 311 24.34 2.65 3.24
CA TRP A 311 25.14 2.80 2.02
C TRP A 311 24.37 2.29 0.80
N VAL A 312 23.78 1.10 0.91
CA VAL A 312 22.99 0.48 -0.17
C VAL A 312 21.83 1.38 -0.59
N VAL A 313 21.08 1.89 0.40
CA VAL A 313 19.93 2.79 0.15
C VAL A 313 20.39 4.12 -0.43
N VAL A 314 21.51 4.71 0.01
CA VAL A 314 22.00 5.97 -0.59
C VAL A 314 22.52 5.75 -2.02
N MET A 315 23.22 4.65 -2.26
CA MET A 315 23.78 4.36 -3.58
C MET A 315 22.71 4.01 -4.61
N SER A 316 21.62 3.33 -4.24
CA SER A 316 20.51 3.09 -5.18
C SER A 316 19.90 4.39 -5.72
N TRP A 317 19.95 5.47 -4.95
CA TRP A 317 19.52 6.81 -5.34
C TRP A 317 20.55 7.57 -6.16
N ILE A 318 21.85 7.43 -5.85
CA ILE A 318 22.93 8.06 -6.61
C ILE A 318 23.04 7.42 -8.00
N CYS A 319 22.98 6.09 -8.10
CA CYS A 319 23.04 5.37 -9.38
C CYS A 319 21.97 5.84 -10.37
N GLN A 320 20.79 6.24 -9.90
CA GLN A 320 19.76 6.83 -10.76
C GLN A 320 20.18 8.19 -11.34
N LYS A 321 20.84 9.06 -10.55
CA LYS A 321 21.26 10.39 -11.04
C LYS A 321 22.30 10.28 -12.16
N SER A 322 23.15 9.25 -12.12
CA SER A 322 24.12 8.98 -13.19
C SER A 322 23.46 8.45 -14.47
N ILE A 323 22.38 7.68 -14.35
CA ILE A 323 21.63 7.14 -15.50
C ILE A 323 20.67 8.20 -16.10
N LYS A 324 20.12 9.12 -15.28
CA LYS A 324 19.32 10.24 -15.81
C LYS A 324 20.09 11.19 -16.73
N CYS A 325 21.42 11.31 -16.58
CA CYS A 325 22.25 12.05 -17.53
C CYS A 325 22.40 11.35 -18.89
N GLU A 326 22.06 10.07 -19.03
CA GLU A 326 22.11 9.34 -20.32
C GLU A 326 20.73 9.24 -20.99
N VAL A 327 19.63 9.51 -20.27
CA VAL A 327 18.25 9.34 -20.77
C VAL A 327 17.52 10.67 -21.02
N GLU A 328 18.11 11.81 -20.66
CA GLU A 328 17.62 13.14 -21.07
C GLU A 328 18.29 13.64 -22.38
N ASP A 329 19.17 12.84 -23.00
CA ASP A 329 19.90 13.14 -24.25
C ASP A 329 19.59 12.16 -25.43
N GLU A 330 18.50 11.38 -25.38
CA GLU A 330 17.96 10.60 -26.52
C GLU A 330 16.49 10.90 -26.82
#